data_AF-A0A258AH92-F1
#
_entry.id   AF-A0A258AH92-F1
#
_cell.length_a   1.000
_cell.length_b   1.000
_cell.length_c   1.000
_cell.angle_alpha   90.00
_cell.angle_beta   90.00
_cell.angle_gamma   90.00
#
_symmetry.space_group_name_H-M   'P 1'
#
loop_
_entity.id
_entity.type
_entity.pdbx_description
1 polymer ?
#
loop_
_entity_poly.entity_id
_entity_poly.type
_entity_poly.pdbx_seq_one_letter_code
_entity_poly.pdbx_strand_id
1 'polypeptide(L)'
;ASAGGTLVTINGTNFSGATGVTFRGLAATSVTVVSATKITCTTPAASAGTASVVVTTDGGSNAPNSLFNYMPPQPTVTGTSANGESPGVGSTLGGSLVTITGTDFIGVGGVTIGGVPATNVTVISETSITCIAPAGSVGDASVVVTTASGANADNALFEYALKKPTLNDVNNDGVTPPTGTDAGGTLLTLTGKYFRRAARAR
;
A
#
# COMPACT_ATOMS: atom_id res chain seq x y z
N ALA A 1 -1.98 7.57 -12.22
CA ALA A 1 -3.18 7.77 -13.07
C ALA A 1 -3.79 9.18 -12.94
N SER A 2 -4.72 9.58 -13.82
CA SER A 2 -5.36 10.92 -13.82
C SER A 2 -6.68 10.91 -13.01
N ALA A 3 -6.71 11.58 -11.86
CA ALA A 3 -7.86 11.64 -10.96
C ALA A 3 -8.89 12.70 -11.42
N GLY A 4 -9.59 12.44 -12.54
CA GLY A 4 -10.76 13.23 -12.95
C GLY A 4 -12.07 12.65 -12.40
N GLY A 5 -13.19 13.32 -12.69
CA GLY A 5 -14.52 12.78 -12.43
C GLY A 5 -15.13 13.19 -11.08
N THR A 6 -14.50 14.11 -10.36
CA THR A 6 -15.02 14.58 -9.06
C THR A 6 -16.11 15.61 -9.28
N LEU A 7 -17.27 15.42 -8.64
CA LEU A 7 -18.30 16.44 -8.57
C LEU A 7 -17.83 17.58 -7.65
N VAL A 8 -17.77 18.80 -8.20
CA VAL A 8 -17.32 19.99 -7.48
C VAL A 8 -18.40 21.07 -7.48
N THR A 9 -18.45 21.82 -6.38
CA THR A 9 -19.30 23.01 -6.23
C THR A 9 -18.42 24.25 -6.22
N ILE A 10 -18.62 25.13 -7.20
CA ILE A 10 -17.93 26.40 -7.33
C ILE A 10 -18.84 27.49 -6.77
N ASN A 11 -18.33 28.23 -5.78
CA ASN A 11 -19.04 29.37 -5.18
C ASN A 11 -18.42 30.68 -5.67
N GLY A 12 -19.24 31.68 -5.93
CA GLY A 12 -18.80 32.98 -6.42
C GLY A 12 -19.96 33.94 -6.63
N THR A 13 -19.86 34.80 -7.64
CA THR A 13 -20.86 35.81 -7.99
C THR A 13 -20.93 35.98 -9.50
N ASN A 14 -22.07 36.48 -10.01
CA ASN A 14 -22.29 36.74 -11.44
C ASN A 14 -22.16 35.50 -12.33
N PHE A 15 -22.61 34.35 -11.85
CA PHE A 15 -22.63 33.09 -12.61
C PHE A 15 -23.88 32.92 -13.49
N SER A 16 -24.81 33.86 -13.45
CA SER A 16 -25.94 33.90 -14.39
C SER A 16 -25.40 33.98 -15.82
N GLY A 17 -25.75 33.03 -16.69
CA GLY A 17 -25.24 32.98 -18.06
C GLY A 17 -23.82 32.40 -18.17
N ALA A 18 -23.34 31.63 -17.19
CA ALA A 18 -22.09 30.88 -17.36
C ALA A 18 -22.21 29.87 -18.51
N THR A 19 -21.31 29.96 -19.48
CA THR A 19 -21.28 29.14 -20.70
C THR A 19 -20.25 28.02 -20.63
N GLY A 20 -19.29 28.09 -19.68
CA GLY A 20 -18.30 27.05 -19.52
C GLY A 20 -17.52 27.16 -18.21
N VAL A 21 -16.95 26.02 -17.80
CA VAL A 21 -15.99 25.93 -16.70
C VAL A 21 -14.81 25.11 -17.17
N THR A 22 -13.59 25.57 -16.90
CA THR A 22 -12.36 24.84 -17.19
C THR A 22 -11.49 24.69 -15.95
N PHE A 23 -10.78 23.56 -15.90
CA PHE A 23 -9.75 23.26 -14.91
C PHE A 23 -8.42 23.10 -15.65
N ARG A 24 -7.47 24.00 -15.40
CA ARG A 24 -6.19 24.03 -16.13
C ARG A 24 -6.37 24.06 -17.67
N GLY A 25 -7.40 24.78 -18.12
CA GLY A 25 -7.77 24.88 -19.54
C GLY A 25 -8.54 23.68 -20.11
N LEU A 26 -8.72 22.59 -19.36
CA LEU A 26 -9.56 21.46 -19.77
C LEU A 26 -11.02 21.70 -19.39
N ALA A 27 -11.95 21.48 -20.32
CA ALA A 27 -13.38 21.70 -20.09
C ALA A 27 -13.93 20.71 -19.06
N ALA A 28 -14.68 21.23 -18.08
CA ALA A 28 -15.47 20.44 -17.16
C ALA A 28 -16.71 19.86 -17.85
N THR A 29 -17.23 18.75 -17.32
CA THR A 29 -18.47 18.12 -17.79
C THR A 29 -19.60 18.34 -16.80
N SER A 30 -20.84 18.09 -17.21
CA SER A 30 -22.04 18.21 -16.36
C SER A 30 -22.17 19.57 -15.64
N VAL A 31 -21.76 20.64 -16.31
CA VAL A 31 -21.82 22.01 -15.77
C VAL A 31 -23.29 22.42 -15.61
N THR A 32 -23.67 22.72 -14.38
CA THR A 32 -25.02 23.17 -14.01
C THR A 32 -24.92 24.44 -13.18
N VAL A 33 -25.52 25.53 -13.67
CA VAL A 33 -25.63 26.77 -12.91
C VAL A 33 -26.80 26.63 -11.93
N VAL A 34 -26.51 26.46 -10.65
CA VAL A 34 -27.53 26.29 -9.60
C VAL A 34 -28.13 27.64 -9.21
N SER A 35 -27.32 28.69 -9.21
CA SER A 35 -27.75 30.07 -8.96
C SER A 35 -26.69 31.05 -9.45
N ALA A 36 -26.97 32.36 -9.38
CA ALA A 36 -26.00 33.42 -9.69
C ALA A 36 -24.70 33.37 -8.87
N THR A 37 -24.64 32.57 -7.80
CA THR A 37 -23.49 32.42 -6.92
C THR A 37 -22.97 30.99 -6.80
N LYS A 38 -23.56 30.03 -7.52
CA LYS A 38 -23.21 28.61 -7.40
C LYS A 38 -23.29 27.86 -8.72
N ILE A 39 -22.21 27.15 -9.06
CA ILE A 39 -22.14 26.20 -10.17
C ILE A 39 -21.74 24.84 -9.62
N THR A 40 -22.33 23.76 -10.13
CA THR A 40 -21.85 22.40 -9.95
C THR A 40 -21.34 21.85 -11.26
N CYS A 41 -20.19 21.17 -11.26
CA CYS A 41 -19.66 20.50 -12.45
C CYS A 41 -18.81 19.30 -12.08
N THR A 42 -18.45 18.49 -13.05
CA THR A 42 -17.56 17.35 -12.90
C THR A 42 -16.20 17.68 -13.49
N THR A 43 -15.13 17.46 -12.73
CA THR A 43 -13.77 17.78 -13.17
C THR A 43 -13.32 16.87 -14.31
N PRO A 44 -12.60 17.41 -15.31
CA PRO A 44 -11.96 16.57 -16.33
C PRO A 44 -10.82 15.75 -15.74
N ALA A 45 -10.39 14.71 -16.47
CA ALA A 45 -9.18 13.98 -16.12
C ALA A 45 -7.94 14.86 -16.35
N ALA A 46 -7.15 15.04 -15.31
CA ALA A 46 -5.88 15.75 -15.35
C ALA A 46 -4.83 15.06 -14.46
N SER A 47 -3.56 15.34 -14.73
CA SER A 47 -2.45 14.95 -13.85
C SER A 47 -2.54 15.69 -12.51
N ALA A 48 -1.96 15.09 -11.46
CA ALA A 48 -1.88 15.69 -10.15
C ALA A 48 -1.23 17.09 -10.17
N GLY A 49 -1.65 17.95 -9.23
CA GLY A 49 -1.14 19.30 -9.05
C GLY A 49 -2.22 20.39 -9.10
N THR A 50 -1.79 21.63 -8.88
CA THR A 50 -2.67 22.79 -8.83
C THR A 50 -3.31 23.08 -10.18
N ALA A 51 -4.60 23.39 -10.17
CA ALA A 51 -5.38 23.75 -11.34
C ALA A 51 -6.10 25.09 -11.13
N SER A 52 -5.97 25.97 -12.12
CA SER A 52 -6.80 27.17 -12.22
C SER A 52 -8.21 26.79 -12.60
N VAL A 53 -9.18 27.33 -11.85
CA VAL A 53 -10.61 27.18 -12.13
C VAL A 53 -11.10 28.44 -12.84
N VAL A 54 -11.47 28.30 -14.11
CA VAL A 54 -11.94 29.43 -14.91
C VAL A 54 -13.38 29.19 -15.31
N VAL A 55 -14.26 30.08 -14.88
CA VAL A 55 -15.65 30.18 -15.28
C VAL A 55 -15.74 31.24 -16.38
N THR A 56 -16.39 30.90 -17.48
CA THR A 56 -16.65 31.80 -18.60
C THR A 56 -18.13 32.13 -18.64
N THR A 57 -18.43 33.42 -18.79
CA THR A 57 -19.78 33.99 -18.97
C THR A 57 -19.78 34.85 -20.23
N ASP A 58 -20.94 35.37 -20.62
CA ASP A 58 -21.05 36.34 -21.72
C ASP A 58 -20.27 37.65 -21.45
N GLY A 59 -20.03 37.98 -20.18
CA GLY A 59 -19.21 39.12 -19.76
C GLY A 59 -17.70 38.85 -19.76
N GLY A 60 -17.29 37.64 -20.13
CA GLY A 60 -15.89 37.18 -20.11
C GLY A 60 -15.59 36.15 -19.02
N SER A 61 -14.30 35.89 -18.81
CA SER A 61 -13.78 34.90 -17.87
C SER A 61 -13.11 35.55 -16.66
N ASN A 62 -13.14 34.87 -15.51
CA ASN A 62 -12.36 35.32 -14.35
C ASN A 62 -10.85 35.19 -14.57
N ALA A 63 -10.08 35.92 -13.76
CA ALA A 63 -8.62 35.82 -13.73
C ALA A 63 -8.15 34.41 -13.30
N PRO A 64 -6.96 33.96 -13.77
CA PRO A 64 -6.36 32.71 -13.34
C PRO A 64 -6.18 32.63 -11.82
N ASN A 65 -6.28 31.42 -11.27
CA ASN A 65 -6.16 31.16 -9.83
C ASN A 65 -5.56 29.77 -9.56
N SER A 66 -5.51 29.37 -8.29
CA SER A 66 -5.01 28.06 -7.84
C SER A 66 -5.99 27.38 -6.88
N LEU A 67 -7.29 27.55 -7.11
CA LEU A 67 -8.35 27.14 -6.19
C LEU A 67 -8.59 25.62 -6.13
N PHE A 68 -8.09 24.85 -7.09
CA PHE A 68 -8.27 23.41 -7.14
C PHE A 68 -6.92 22.70 -7.16
N ASN A 69 -6.82 21.54 -6.51
CA ASN A 69 -5.63 20.69 -6.53
C ASN A 69 -6.03 19.26 -6.86
N TYR A 70 -5.51 18.72 -7.96
CA TYR A 70 -5.66 17.31 -8.31
C TYR A 70 -4.73 16.48 -7.44
N MET A 71 -5.29 15.60 -6.62
CA MET A 71 -4.50 14.63 -5.86
C MET A 71 -4.18 13.41 -6.74
N PRO A 72 -3.02 12.76 -6.55
CA PRO A 72 -2.78 11.44 -7.13
C PRO A 72 -3.88 10.46 -6.67
N PRO A 73 -4.18 9.41 -7.46
CA PRO A 73 -5.05 8.34 -6.98
C PRO A 73 -4.47 7.67 -5.73
N GLN A 74 -5.34 7.05 -4.94
CA GLN A 74 -4.92 6.22 -3.82
C GLN A 74 -4.14 4.99 -4.35
N PRO A 75 -3.09 4.53 -3.66
CA PRO A 75 -2.32 3.37 -4.10
C PRO A 75 -3.21 2.13 -4.23
N THR A 76 -2.81 1.20 -5.08
CA THR A 76 -3.39 -0.15 -5.12
C THR A 76 -2.32 -1.17 -4.83
N VAL A 77 -2.67 -2.25 -4.14
CA VAL A 77 -1.79 -3.40 -3.91
C VAL A 77 -2.43 -4.59 -4.60
N THR A 78 -1.70 -5.21 -5.53
CA THR A 78 -2.20 -6.30 -6.37
C THR A 78 -1.55 -7.63 -6.04
N GLY A 79 -0.42 -7.63 -5.35
CA GLY A 79 0.26 -8.86 -4.97
C GLY A 79 1.39 -8.64 -3.99
N THR A 80 1.81 -9.74 -3.35
CA THR A 80 3.05 -9.79 -2.60
C THR A 80 3.82 -11.05 -2.96
N SER A 81 5.15 -10.95 -2.84
CA SER A 81 6.05 -12.10 -2.85
C SER A 81 6.96 -12.00 -1.63
N ALA A 82 7.29 -13.14 -1.02
CA ALA A 82 8.18 -13.19 0.12
C ALA A 82 9.24 -14.28 -0.08
N ASN A 83 10.51 -13.90 0.09
CA ASN A 83 11.65 -14.80 -0.11
C ASN A 83 11.66 -15.54 -1.48
N GLY A 84 11.08 -14.94 -2.53
CA GLY A 84 11.00 -15.52 -3.87
C GLY A 84 9.72 -16.29 -4.19
N GLU A 85 8.84 -16.51 -3.20
CA GLU A 85 7.56 -17.22 -3.38
C GLU A 85 6.41 -16.23 -3.59
N SER A 86 5.42 -16.58 -4.42
CA SER A 86 4.21 -15.80 -4.68
C SER A 86 2.98 -16.71 -4.69
N PRO A 87 1.93 -16.47 -3.88
CA PRO A 87 1.77 -15.35 -2.94
C PRO A 87 2.82 -15.34 -1.81
N GLY A 88 3.04 -14.16 -1.22
CA GLY A 88 4.05 -13.99 -0.17
C GLY A 88 3.67 -14.69 1.13
N VAL A 89 4.52 -15.63 1.57
CA VAL A 89 4.40 -16.30 2.87
C VAL A 89 5.58 -15.94 3.77
N GLY A 90 5.28 -15.44 4.97
CA GLY A 90 6.24 -15.00 5.97
C GLY A 90 6.28 -15.83 7.25
N SER A 91 7.35 -15.64 8.02
CA SER A 91 7.44 -16.20 9.38
C SER A 91 6.60 -15.40 10.36
N THR A 92 5.84 -16.08 11.23
CA THR A 92 5.18 -15.45 12.41
C THR A 92 6.15 -14.68 13.33
N LEU A 93 7.44 -14.98 13.30
CA LEU A 93 8.48 -14.22 14.02
C LEU A 93 8.91 -12.91 13.33
N GLY A 94 8.40 -12.64 12.13
CA GLY A 94 8.83 -11.55 11.28
C GLY A 94 10.15 -11.82 10.55
N GLY A 95 10.73 -10.76 9.99
CA GLY A 95 12.04 -10.79 9.32
C GLY A 95 12.01 -11.30 7.88
N SER A 96 10.84 -11.54 7.30
CA SER A 96 10.73 -11.99 5.91
C SER A 96 10.88 -10.80 4.97
N LEU A 97 11.73 -10.91 3.95
CA LEU A 97 11.83 -9.90 2.90
C LEU A 97 10.62 -10.04 1.98
N VAL A 98 9.82 -8.97 1.92
CA VAL A 98 8.58 -8.91 1.14
C VAL A 98 8.75 -7.90 0.02
N THR A 99 8.39 -8.31 -1.19
CA THR A 99 8.19 -7.45 -2.34
C THR A 99 6.69 -7.26 -2.53
N ILE A 100 6.24 -6.01 -2.55
CA ILE A 100 4.84 -5.60 -2.73
C ILE A 100 4.71 -5.02 -4.12
N THR A 101 3.77 -5.53 -4.90
CA THR A 101 3.46 -5.05 -6.25
C THR A 101 2.12 -4.35 -6.29
N GLY A 102 2.02 -3.29 -7.09
CA GLY A 102 0.81 -2.48 -7.14
C GLY A 102 0.92 -1.30 -8.09
N THR A 103 0.17 -0.24 -7.80
CA THR A 103 0.22 1.04 -8.55
C THR A 103 0.22 2.25 -7.63
N ASP A 104 0.68 3.36 -8.17
CA ASP A 104 0.64 4.70 -7.57
C ASP A 104 1.34 4.76 -6.19
N PHE A 105 2.46 4.05 -6.04
CA PHE A 105 3.35 4.11 -4.87
C PHE A 105 4.20 5.40 -4.84
N ILE A 106 3.53 6.55 -4.92
CA ILE A 106 4.14 7.88 -4.94
C ILE A 106 4.08 8.47 -3.53
N GLY A 107 5.23 8.87 -2.99
CA GLY A 107 5.28 9.50 -1.65
C GLY A 107 4.77 8.58 -0.54
N VAL A 108 5.20 7.31 -0.55
CA VAL A 108 4.83 6.32 0.47
C VAL A 108 5.24 6.83 1.86
N GLY A 109 4.26 6.99 2.73
CA GLY A 109 4.42 7.41 4.12
C GLY A 109 4.53 6.23 5.09
N GLY A 110 4.12 5.03 4.68
CA GLY A 110 4.26 3.82 5.49
C GLY A 110 3.67 2.58 4.83
N VAL A 111 4.09 1.42 5.33
CA VAL A 111 3.57 0.10 4.96
C VAL A 111 3.26 -0.66 6.23
N THR A 112 2.09 -1.27 6.31
CA THR A 112 1.72 -2.20 7.39
C THR A 112 1.38 -3.57 6.80
N ILE A 113 1.67 -4.61 7.57
CA ILE A 113 1.31 -6.00 7.26
C ILE A 113 0.61 -6.56 8.50
N GLY A 114 -0.65 -6.98 8.34
CA GLY A 114 -1.48 -7.41 9.46
C GLY A 114 -1.72 -6.30 10.49
N GLY A 115 -1.73 -5.04 10.06
CA GLY A 115 -1.88 -3.86 10.93
C GLY A 115 -0.61 -3.44 11.68
N VAL A 116 0.50 -4.18 11.57
CA VAL A 116 1.78 -3.82 12.21
C VAL A 116 2.70 -3.14 11.19
N PRO A 117 3.38 -2.03 11.54
CA PRO A 117 4.33 -1.37 10.64
C PRO A 117 5.45 -2.30 10.18
N ALA A 118 5.68 -2.36 8.88
CA ALA A 118 6.84 -3.01 8.29
C ALA A 118 8.09 -2.14 8.46
N THR A 119 9.27 -2.78 8.49
CA THR A 119 10.56 -2.07 8.59
C THR A 119 11.31 -2.10 7.27
N ASN A 120 12.36 -1.28 7.13
CA ASN A 120 13.20 -1.23 5.93
C ASN A 120 12.42 -1.04 4.62
N VAL A 121 11.35 -0.24 4.68
CA VAL A 121 10.53 0.09 3.52
C VAL A 121 11.36 0.87 2.51
N THR A 122 11.50 0.31 1.31
CA THR A 122 12.23 0.91 0.19
C THR A 122 11.32 0.90 -1.03
N VAL A 123 11.00 2.08 -1.55
CA VAL A 123 10.23 2.22 -2.79
C VAL A 123 11.19 2.05 -3.96
N ILE A 124 11.00 1.00 -4.76
CA ILE A 124 11.85 0.70 -5.93
C ILE A 124 11.31 1.41 -7.16
N SER A 125 9.99 1.44 -7.32
CA SER A 125 9.27 2.15 -8.38
C SER A 125 7.86 2.50 -7.91
N GLU A 126 7.11 3.23 -8.74
CA GLU A 126 5.68 3.50 -8.50
C GLU A 126 4.80 2.22 -8.46
N THR A 127 5.37 1.06 -8.77
CA THR A 127 4.69 -0.23 -8.84
C THR A 127 5.33 -1.32 -7.96
N SER A 128 6.44 -1.01 -7.27
CA SER A 128 7.18 -1.99 -6.48
C SER A 128 7.80 -1.39 -5.22
N ILE A 129 7.54 -2.02 -4.08
CA ILE A 129 8.13 -1.71 -2.77
C ILE A 129 8.77 -2.97 -2.22
N THR A 130 9.93 -2.83 -1.57
CA THR A 130 10.48 -3.89 -0.70
C THR A 130 10.41 -3.47 0.76
N CYS A 131 10.13 -4.40 1.65
CA CYS A 131 10.14 -4.17 3.09
C CYS A 131 10.39 -5.46 3.86
N ILE A 132 10.64 -5.35 5.17
CA ILE A 132 10.76 -6.48 6.09
C ILE A 132 9.45 -6.62 6.87
N ALA A 133 8.82 -7.78 6.76
CA ALA A 133 7.60 -8.09 7.49
C ALA A 133 7.86 -8.12 9.01
N PRO A 134 7.01 -7.48 9.82
CA PRO A 134 7.09 -7.56 11.27
C PRO A 134 6.63 -8.95 11.76
N ALA A 135 6.77 -9.20 13.06
CA ALA A 135 6.15 -10.37 13.70
C ALA A 135 4.62 -10.28 13.62
N GLY A 136 3.96 -11.42 13.43
CA GLY A 136 2.53 -11.48 13.17
C GLY A 136 1.89 -12.79 13.62
N SER A 137 0.57 -12.77 13.72
CA SER A 137 -0.26 -13.95 14.02
C SER A 137 -0.36 -14.87 12.81
N VAL A 138 -0.58 -16.16 13.05
CA VAL A 138 -0.75 -17.14 11.96
C VAL A 138 -2.00 -16.82 11.12
N GLY A 139 -1.90 -17.01 9.80
CA GLY A 139 -2.98 -16.82 8.84
C GLY A 139 -2.80 -15.58 7.95
N ASP A 140 -3.87 -15.23 7.24
CA ASP A 140 -3.88 -14.12 6.29
C ASP A 140 -3.66 -12.77 6.97
N ALA A 141 -2.91 -11.90 6.29
CA ALA A 141 -2.59 -10.56 6.73
C ALA A 141 -2.83 -9.55 5.59
N SER A 142 -3.56 -8.48 5.92
CA SER A 142 -3.75 -7.34 5.03
C SER A 142 -2.45 -6.57 4.86
N VAL A 143 -2.10 -6.26 3.61
CA VAL A 143 -0.94 -5.43 3.27
C VAL A 143 -1.42 -4.06 2.84
N VAL A 144 -1.11 -3.06 3.64
CA VAL A 144 -1.58 -1.68 3.44
C VAL A 144 -0.39 -0.75 3.24
N VAL A 145 -0.33 -0.16 2.06
CA VAL A 145 0.55 0.94 1.67
C VAL A 145 -0.21 2.24 1.82
N THR A 146 0.36 3.16 2.59
CA THR A 146 -0.20 4.50 2.83
C THR A 146 0.66 5.53 2.09
N THR A 147 0.02 6.37 1.28
CA THR A 147 0.65 7.54 0.64
C THR A 147 -0.04 8.82 1.09
N ALA A 148 0.45 9.97 0.62
CA ALA A 148 -0.22 11.26 0.85
C ALA A 148 -1.66 11.32 0.28
N SER A 149 -2.01 10.43 -0.66
CA SER A 149 -3.35 10.32 -1.24
C SER A 149 -4.30 9.41 -0.46
N GLY A 150 -3.84 8.77 0.62
CA GLY A 150 -4.60 7.77 1.37
C GLY A 150 -3.95 6.39 1.32
N ALA A 151 -4.67 5.38 1.83
CA ALA A 151 -4.18 4.01 1.93
C ALA A 151 -5.02 3.04 1.08
N ASN A 152 -4.40 2.05 0.45
CA ASN A 152 -5.16 1.06 -0.32
C ASN A 152 -6.19 0.32 0.56
N ALA A 153 -7.22 -0.22 -0.07
CA ALA A 153 -8.19 -1.11 0.57
C ALA A 153 -7.54 -2.33 1.23
N ASP A 154 -8.15 -2.82 2.29
CA ASP A 154 -7.75 -4.07 2.95
C ASP A 154 -7.77 -5.26 1.98
N ASN A 155 -6.89 -6.22 2.23
CA ASN A 155 -6.71 -7.40 1.40
C ASN A 155 -6.24 -8.62 2.22
N ALA A 156 -5.97 -9.74 1.54
CA ALA A 156 -5.43 -10.96 2.12
C ALA A 156 -4.24 -11.46 1.27
N LEU A 157 -3.33 -10.54 0.91
CA LEU A 157 -2.26 -10.83 -0.07
C LEU A 157 -0.97 -11.37 0.56
N PHE A 158 -0.92 -11.54 1.88
CA PHE A 158 0.22 -12.08 2.60
C PHE A 158 -0.25 -13.10 3.65
N GLU A 159 0.50 -14.19 3.84
CA GLU A 159 0.21 -15.19 4.87
C GLU A 159 1.37 -15.28 5.86
N TYR A 160 1.05 -15.28 7.16
CA TYR A 160 1.98 -15.66 8.20
C TYR A 160 1.88 -17.15 8.50
N ALA A 161 2.93 -17.90 8.18
CA ALA A 161 3.03 -19.32 8.47
C ALA A 161 4.04 -19.61 9.60
N LEU A 162 3.86 -20.76 10.25
CA LEU A 162 4.88 -21.32 11.12
C LEU A 162 5.95 -21.96 10.24
N LYS A 163 7.19 -21.47 10.31
CA LYS A 163 8.30 -22.15 9.63
C LYS A 163 8.54 -23.51 10.30
N LYS A 164 8.68 -24.55 9.47
CA LYS A 164 9.08 -25.88 9.93
C LYS A 164 10.49 -25.78 10.56
N PRO A 165 10.74 -26.43 11.70
CA PRO A 165 12.08 -26.54 12.24
C PRO A 165 13.00 -27.22 11.22
N THR A 166 14.23 -26.74 11.10
CA THR A 166 15.25 -27.38 10.26
C THR A 166 16.46 -27.73 11.11
N LEU A 167 16.90 -28.98 11.04
CA LEU A 167 18.17 -29.42 11.61
C LEU A 167 19.32 -28.99 10.70
N ASN A 168 20.43 -28.58 11.29
CA ASN A 168 21.62 -28.19 10.55
C ASN A 168 22.47 -29.43 10.23
N ASP A 169 22.21 -30.08 9.09
CA ASP A 169 22.84 -31.38 8.76
C ASP A 169 24.11 -31.26 7.88
N VAL A 170 24.70 -30.07 7.78
CA VAL A 170 25.81 -29.82 6.83
C VAL A 170 27.08 -30.60 7.18
N ASN A 171 27.24 -31.06 8.43
CA ASN A 171 28.38 -31.86 8.90
C ASN A 171 28.01 -32.92 9.98
N ASN A 172 26.75 -33.36 10.09
CA ASN A 172 26.26 -34.15 11.24
C ASN A 172 26.25 -33.38 12.60
N ASP A 173 26.37 -32.05 12.56
CA ASP A 173 26.28 -31.14 13.73
C ASP A 173 24.82 -30.84 14.15
N GLY A 174 23.84 -31.41 13.45
CA GLY A 174 22.42 -31.27 13.77
C GLY A 174 22.04 -31.99 15.06
N VAL A 175 22.84 -32.98 15.45
CA VAL A 175 22.72 -33.79 16.67
C VAL A 175 24.13 -34.06 17.23
N THR A 176 24.42 -33.63 18.46
CA THR A 176 25.72 -33.85 19.10
C THR A 176 25.56 -34.52 20.47
N PRO A 177 26.19 -35.68 20.71
CA PRO A 177 26.98 -36.49 19.78
C PRO A 177 26.12 -37.13 18.67
N PRO A 178 26.69 -37.43 17.49
CA PRO A 178 25.97 -38.07 16.39
C PRO A 178 25.71 -39.56 16.59
N THR A 179 26.20 -40.14 17.69
CA THR A 179 26.05 -41.54 18.06
C THR A 179 25.67 -41.64 19.53
N GLY A 180 24.97 -42.72 19.89
CA GLY A 180 24.59 -43.04 21.27
C GLY A 180 24.70 -44.53 21.54
N THR A 181 24.62 -44.91 22.81
CA THR A 181 24.67 -46.30 23.26
C THR A 181 23.32 -47.00 23.06
N ASP A 182 23.35 -48.28 22.71
CA ASP A 182 22.17 -49.17 22.67
C ASP A 182 21.50 -49.36 24.05
N ALA A 183 22.28 -49.14 25.12
CA ALA A 183 21.79 -49.03 26.50
C ALA A 183 20.98 -47.74 26.81
N GLY A 184 20.92 -46.78 25.87
CA GLY A 184 20.30 -45.47 26.07
C GLY A 184 21.11 -44.54 27.00
N GLY A 185 20.56 -43.36 27.30
CA GLY A 185 21.16 -42.39 28.24
C GLY A 185 22.15 -41.38 27.65
N THR A 186 22.44 -41.45 26.35
CA THR A 186 23.25 -40.44 25.67
C THR A 186 22.51 -39.11 25.59
N LEU A 187 23.04 -38.07 26.23
CA LEU A 187 22.52 -36.70 26.12
C LEU A 187 22.81 -36.16 24.72
N LEU A 188 21.78 -35.77 23.99
CA LEU A 188 21.88 -35.19 22.65
C LEU A 188 21.59 -33.70 22.68
N THR A 189 22.40 -32.92 21.96
CA THR A 189 22.18 -31.52 21.67
C THR A 189 21.72 -31.38 20.23
N LEU A 190 20.56 -30.75 20.01
CA LEU A 190 20.04 -30.47 18.67
C LEU A 190 20.34 -29.04 18.27
N THR A 191 20.94 -28.85 17.09
CA THR A 191 21.28 -27.54 16.54
C THR A 191 20.52 -27.31 15.24
N GLY A 192 19.90 -26.14 15.11
CA GLY A 192 18.92 -25.89 14.04
C GLY A 192 18.25 -24.53 14.16
N LYS A 193 17.37 -24.23 13.19
CA LYS A 193 16.61 -22.97 13.11
C LYS A 193 15.13 -23.22 13.36
N TYR A 194 14.45 -22.20 13.88
CA TYR A 194 13.00 -22.20 14.16
C TYR A 194 12.52 -23.20 15.21
N PHE A 195 13.41 -23.67 16.10
CA PHE A 195 13.00 -24.39 17.30
C PHE A 195 12.20 -23.47 18.22
N ARG A 196 10.97 -23.87 18.53
CA ARG A 196 10.17 -23.26 19.60
C ARG A 196 10.56 -23.92 20.91
N ARG A 197 10.43 -23.20 22.04
CA ARG A 197 10.52 -23.83 23.35
C ARG A 197 9.51 -24.97 23.41
N ALA A 198 9.98 -26.20 23.58
CA ALA A 198 9.10 -27.33 23.84
C ALA A 198 8.32 -27.05 25.14
N ALA A 199 6.99 -27.21 25.11
CA ALA A 199 6.28 -27.56 26.34
C ALA A 199 6.92 -28.86 26.82
N ARG A 200 7.44 -28.89 28.05
CA ARG A 200 8.16 -30.05 28.61
C ARG A 200 7.39 -31.34 28.29
N ALA A 201 7.96 -32.18 27.43
CA ALA A 201 7.55 -33.58 27.37
C ALA A 201 8.09 -34.23 28.65
N ARG A 202 7.17 -34.74 29.47
CA ARG A 202 7.46 -35.54 30.65
C ARG A 202 7.90 -36.94 30.24
#